data_AF-A0A1B6K3P9-F1
#
_entry.id   AF-A0A1B6K3P9-F1
#
_cell.length_a   1.000
_cell.length_b   1.000
_cell.length_c   1.000
_cell.angle_alpha   90.00
_cell.angle_beta   90.00
_cell.angle_gamma   90.00
#
_symmetry.space_group_name_H-M   'P 1'
#
loop_
_entity.id
_entity.type
_entity.pdbx_description
1 polymer ?
#
loop_
_entity_poly.entity_id
_entity_poly.type
_entity_poly.pdbx_seq_one_letter_code
_entity_poly.pdbx_strand_id
1 'polypeptide(L)'
;EVADLLNRSLSSGEMLTGDGEEDYQMIPSLPPRPTITRGHPLMMEQWTRALDPTTGMVTDPDGIKDIIFRGGITPCLRHVVWKYLLGYYPWYSTTQEQQELRKQKVEEYFRMKLQWRSMSMAQEERFSDYRDRKSLIEKDVNRTDRTHPFFEGENNANLGLLYDILMTYVMYNFDLGYVQ
;
A
#
# COMPACT_ATOMS: atom_id res chain seq x y z
N GLU A 1 -13.06 -6.60 -40.61
CA GLU A 1 -11.77 -5.87 -40.64
C GLU A 1 -10.92 -5.87 -39.35
N VAL A 2 -11.45 -6.08 -38.14
CA VAL A 2 -10.61 -6.53 -36.98
C VAL A 2 -11.03 -7.92 -36.48
N ALA A 3 -12.30 -8.30 -36.69
CA ALA A 3 -12.79 -9.66 -36.43
C ALA A 3 -12.21 -10.72 -37.37
N ASP A 4 -11.90 -10.37 -38.63
CA ASP A 4 -11.42 -11.33 -39.64
C ASP A 4 -9.94 -11.74 -39.44
N LEU A 5 -9.15 -10.91 -38.74
CA LEU A 5 -7.76 -11.23 -38.40
C LEU A 5 -7.67 -12.23 -37.24
N LEU A 6 -8.62 -12.20 -36.31
CA LEU A 6 -8.69 -13.16 -35.21
C LEU A 6 -9.22 -14.53 -35.66
N ASN A 7 -10.14 -14.55 -36.62
CA ASN A 7 -10.75 -15.80 -37.07
C ASN A 7 -9.84 -16.65 -37.95
N ARG A 8 -8.82 -16.05 -38.58
CA ARG A 8 -7.85 -16.78 -39.43
C ARG A 8 -6.85 -17.61 -38.62
N SER A 9 -6.64 -17.27 -37.35
CA SER A 9 -5.71 -17.98 -36.45
C SER A 9 -6.29 -19.26 -35.84
N LEU A 10 -7.59 -19.50 -35.99
CA LEU A 10 -8.30 -20.64 -35.37
C LEU A 10 -8.56 -21.81 -36.33
N SER A 11 -8.16 -21.72 -37.61
CA SER A 11 -8.52 -22.72 -38.63
C SER A 11 -7.42 -23.70 -39.07
N SER A 12 -6.19 -23.58 -38.54
CA SER A 12 -5.11 -24.52 -38.88
C SER A 12 -4.84 -25.48 -37.73
N GLY A 13 -5.87 -26.24 -37.34
CA GLY A 13 -5.74 -27.37 -36.44
C GLY A 13 -5.45 -28.64 -37.24
N GLU A 14 -4.18 -28.98 -37.43
CA GLU A 14 -3.80 -30.34 -37.78
C GLU A 14 -3.73 -31.17 -36.51
N MET A 15 -4.61 -32.16 -36.42
CA MET A 15 -4.67 -33.14 -35.33
C MET A 15 -3.47 -34.08 -35.44
N LEU A 16 -2.67 -34.17 -34.37
CA LEU A 16 -1.73 -35.27 -34.19
C LEU A 16 -2.01 -35.94 -32.84
N THR A 17 -2.46 -37.19 -32.96
CA THR A 17 -2.62 -38.16 -31.89
C THR A 17 -1.26 -38.65 -31.41
N GLY A 18 -0.98 -38.59 -30.10
CA GLY A 18 0.23 -39.18 -29.52
C GLY A 18 0.27 -39.03 -28.00
N ASP A 19 0.48 -40.15 -27.33
CA ASP A 19 0.47 -40.39 -25.88
C ASP A 19 1.60 -39.63 -25.14
N GLY A 20 1.29 -39.08 -23.95
CA GLY A 20 2.26 -38.81 -22.85
C GLY A 20 3.31 -37.67 -22.95
N GLU A 21 3.19 -36.68 -22.06
CA GLU A 21 4.28 -35.88 -21.44
C GLU A 21 4.90 -34.61 -22.08
N GLU A 22 4.42 -34.01 -23.18
CA GLU A 22 5.08 -32.81 -23.75
C GLU A 22 4.18 -31.59 -24.06
N ASP A 23 3.30 -31.17 -23.15
CA ASP A 23 2.38 -30.04 -23.39
C ASP A 23 2.87 -28.67 -22.85
N TYR A 24 4.19 -28.46 -22.79
CA TYR A 24 4.76 -27.10 -22.67
C TYR A 24 5.27 -26.66 -24.04
N GLN A 25 4.36 -26.11 -24.85
CA GLN A 25 4.65 -25.52 -26.15
C GLN A 25 5.88 -24.61 -26.09
N MET A 26 6.85 -24.83 -26.99
CA MET A 26 8.12 -24.10 -27.06
C MET A 26 7.88 -22.59 -27.18
N ILE A 27 8.19 -21.83 -26.12
CA ILE A 27 8.00 -20.37 -26.10
C ILE A 27 9.05 -19.73 -27.04
N PRO A 28 8.66 -18.91 -28.03
CA PRO A 28 9.60 -18.20 -28.89
C PRO A 28 10.58 -17.35 -28.08
N SER A 29 11.83 -17.24 -28.53
CA SER A 29 12.83 -16.40 -27.87
C SER A 29 12.35 -14.95 -27.75
N LEU A 30 12.39 -14.41 -26.54
CA LEU A 30 12.08 -13.00 -26.28
C LEU A 30 13.09 -12.07 -26.98
N PRO A 31 12.68 -10.86 -27.39
CA PRO A 31 13.60 -9.86 -27.90
C PRO A 31 14.61 -9.43 -26.81
N PRO A 32 15.74 -8.81 -27.19
CA PRO A 32 16.67 -8.24 -26.23
C PRO A 32 15.97 -7.27 -25.28
N ARG A 33 16.28 -7.37 -23.98
CA ARG A 33 15.74 -6.48 -22.97
C ARG A 33 16.13 -5.03 -23.28
N PRO A 34 15.17 -4.08 -23.34
CA PRO A 34 15.49 -2.68 -23.58
C PRO A 34 16.24 -2.07 -22.39
N THR A 35 17.15 -1.13 -22.68
CA THR A 35 17.79 -0.31 -21.66
C THR A 35 16.83 0.81 -21.23
N ILE A 36 16.52 0.89 -19.94
CA ILE A 36 15.63 1.89 -19.37
C ILE A 36 16.41 2.81 -18.43
N THR A 37 16.35 4.12 -18.67
CA THR A 37 16.95 5.15 -17.81
C THR A 37 15.91 5.66 -16.81
N ARG A 38 16.31 5.80 -15.53
CA ARG A 38 15.46 6.40 -14.50
C ARG A 38 15.28 7.90 -14.74
N GLY A 39 14.10 8.41 -14.41
CA GLY A 39 13.79 9.83 -14.40
C GLY A 39 14.24 10.53 -13.11
N HIS A 40 14.07 11.86 -13.06
CA HIS A 40 14.25 12.64 -11.84
C HIS A 40 13.05 12.50 -10.89
N PRO A 41 13.27 12.52 -9.56
CA PRO A 41 12.18 12.41 -8.59
C PRO A 41 11.25 13.62 -8.64
N LEU A 42 9.99 13.43 -8.24
CA LEU A 42 9.04 14.52 -8.07
C LEU A 42 9.58 15.54 -7.05
N MET A 43 9.71 16.80 -7.49
CA MET A 43 10.20 17.93 -6.70
C MET A 43 9.05 18.80 -6.17
N MET A 44 9.33 19.59 -5.12
CA MET A 44 8.36 20.49 -4.49
C MET A 44 7.73 21.47 -5.49
N GLU A 45 8.52 22.04 -6.39
CA GLU A 45 8.01 22.95 -7.41
C GLU A 45 6.99 22.28 -8.36
N GLN A 46 7.30 21.07 -8.81
CA GLN A 46 6.40 20.29 -9.68
C GLN A 46 5.11 19.92 -8.95
N TRP A 47 5.21 19.53 -7.68
CA TRP A 47 4.06 19.23 -6.84
C TRP A 47 3.17 20.46 -6.66
N THR A 48 3.73 21.61 -6.26
CA THR A 48 2.96 22.86 -6.09
C THR A 48 2.27 23.30 -7.39
N ARG A 49 2.94 23.14 -8.54
CA ARG A 49 2.36 23.47 -9.85
C ARG A 49 1.18 22.56 -10.22
N ALA A 50 1.17 21.32 -9.74
CA ALA A 50 0.11 20.36 -9.99
C ALA A 50 -1.12 20.55 -9.08
N LEU A 51 -1.07 21.51 -8.14
CA LEU A 51 -2.21 21.84 -7.29
C LEU A 51 -2.99 23.02 -7.84
N ASP A 52 -4.31 22.89 -7.86
CA ASP A 52 -5.20 24.01 -8.15
C ASP A 52 -5.05 25.10 -7.06
N PRO A 53 -4.75 26.36 -7.41
CA PRO A 53 -4.45 27.40 -6.42
C PRO A 53 -5.60 27.76 -5.49
N THR A 54 -6.85 27.50 -5.90
CA THR A 54 -8.05 27.88 -5.14
C THR A 54 -8.52 26.76 -4.24
N THR A 55 -8.52 25.52 -4.74
CA THR A 55 -9.09 24.35 -4.07
C THR A 55 -8.03 23.44 -3.45
N GLY A 56 -6.79 23.49 -3.94
CA GLY A 56 -5.69 22.59 -3.58
C GLY A 56 -5.85 21.16 -4.13
N MET A 57 -6.76 20.95 -5.08
CA MET A 57 -6.95 19.67 -5.77
C MET A 57 -5.79 19.38 -6.73
N VAL A 58 -5.40 18.11 -6.90
CA VAL A 58 -4.41 17.72 -7.90
C VAL A 58 -5.04 17.78 -9.30
N THR A 59 -4.49 18.61 -10.18
CA THR A 59 -5.05 18.89 -11.52
C THR A 59 -4.68 17.82 -12.56
N ASP A 60 -3.49 17.23 -12.45
CA ASP A 60 -3.01 16.16 -13.34
C ASP A 60 -2.44 14.97 -12.52
N PRO A 61 -3.32 14.09 -11.98
CA PRO A 61 -2.88 12.93 -11.22
C PRO A 61 -2.03 11.95 -12.03
N ASP A 62 -2.33 11.78 -13.32
CA ASP A 62 -1.67 10.76 -14.14
C ASP A 62 -0.27 11.20 -14.56
N GLY A 63 -0.06 12.48 -14.89
CA GLY A 63 1.27 13.05 -15.07
C GLY A 63 2.13 12.96 -13.80
N ILE A 64 1.54 13.20 -12.63
CA ILE A 64 2.23 13.02 -11.34
C ILE A 64 2.62 11.56 -11.11
N LYS A 65 1.72 10.61 -11.37
CA LYS A 65 2.02 9.17 -11.25
C LYS A 65 3.14 8.74 -12.20
N ASP A 66 3.18 9.24 -13.43
CA ASP A 66 4.26 8.92 -14.39
C ASP A 66 5.62 9.42 -13.89
N ILE A 67 5.70 10.65 -13.36
CA ILE A 67 6.95 11.17 -12.74
C ILE A 67 7.38 10.28 -11.57
N ILE A 68 6.45 9.92 -10.69
CA ILE A 68 6.73 9.06 -9.52
C ILE A 68 7.20 7.67 -9.98
N PHE A 69 6.57 7.09 -10.99
CA PHE A 69 6.95 5.80 -11.54
C PHE A 69 8.37 5.82 -12.11
N ARG A 70 8.73 6.86 -12.86
CA ARG A 70 10.04 6.98 -13.51
C ARG A 70 11.17 7.36 -12.56
N GLY A 71 10.91 8.24 -11.59
CA GLY A 71 11.94 8.88 -10.77
C GLY A 71 11.74 8.82 -9.26
N GLY A 72 10.57 8.42 -8.78
CA GLY A 72 10.24 8.41 -7.35
C GLY A 72 9.88 9.79 -6.79
N ILE A 73 10.00 9.95 -5.47
CA ILE A 73 9.57 11.15 -4.74
C ILE A 73 10.72 11.65 -3.86
N THR A 74 10.97 12.97 -3.90
CA THR A 74 11.92 13.64 -3.01
C THR A 74 11.53 13.41 -1.54
N PRO A 75 12.47 13.11 -0.61
CA PRO A 75 12.13 12.73 0.76
C PRO A 75 11.15 13.66 1.48
N CYS A 76 11.30 14.98 1.31
CA CYS A 76 10.42 15.97 1.94
C CYS A 76 8.95 15.89 1.50
N LEU A 77 8.65 15.35 0.31
CA LEU A 77 7.30 15.23 -0.22
C LEU A 77 6.61 13.91 0.13
N ARG A 78 7.35 12.88 0.55
CA ARG A 78 6.80 11.52 0.73
C ARG A 78 5.60 11.50 1.67
N HIS A 79 5.70 12.18 2.82
CA HIS A 79 4.64 12.23 3.83
C HIS A 79 3.34 12.90 3.35
N VAL A 80 3.39 13.70 2.28
CA VAL A 80 2.22 14.30 1.63
C VAL A 80 1.72 13.39 0.52
N VAL A 81 2.59 13.04 -0.43
CA VAL A 81 2.23 12.32 -1.67
C VAL A 81 1.80 10.88 -1.39
N TRP A 82 2.38 10.20 -0.39
CA TRP A 82 1.99 8.85 -0.02
C TRP A 82 0.53 8.75 0.42
N LYS A 83 -0.05 9.82 0.96
CA LYS A 83 -1.48 9.83 1.31
C LYS A 83 -2.37 9.62 0.09
N TYR A 84 -1.96 10.12 -1.08
CA TYR A 84 -2.69 9.90 -2.33
C TYR A 84 -2.41 8.52 -2.92
N LEU A 85 -1.14 8.10 -2.94
CA LEU A 85 -0.76 6.80 -3.49
C LEU A 85 -1.35 5.62 -2.71
N LEU A 86 -1.48 5.75 -1.39
CA LEU A 86 -2.07 4.73 -0.52
C LEU A 86 -3.61 4.84 -0.43
N GLY A 87 -4.23 5.76 -1.19
CA GLY A 87 -5.68 5.93 -1.22
C GLY A 87 -6.28 6.57 0.03
N TYR A 88 -5.46 7.13 0.93
CA TYR A 88 -5.97 7.90 2.07
C TYR A 88 -6.63 9.21 1.61
N TYR A 89 -6.07 9.87 0.59
CA TYR A 89 -6.67 11.01 -0.09
C TYR A 89 -7.05 10.65 -1.53
N PRO A 90 -8.32 10.85 -1.93
CA PRO A 90 -8.68 10.80 -3.34
C PRO A 90 -7.91 11.87 -4.13
N TRP A 91 -7.44 11.53 -5.32
CA TRP A 91 -6.65 12.44 -6.16
C TRP A 91 -7.37 13.74 -6.51
N TYR A 92 -8.68 13.66 -6.75
CA TYR A 92 -9.53 14.79 -7.09
C TYR A 92 -10.23 15.42 -5.87
N SER A 93 -9.72 15.19 -4.65
CA SER A 93 -10.26 15.83 -3.45
C SER A 93 -9.65 17.20 -3.22
N THR A 94 -10.45 18.15 -2.78
CA THR A 94 -10.05 19.49 -2.36
C THR A 94 -9.42 19.48 -0.97
N THR A 95 -8.72 20.56 -0.62
CA THR A 95 -8.15 20.73 0.73
C THR A 95 -9.21 20.65 1.83
N GLN A 96 -10.41 21.20 1.57
CA GLN A 96 -11.51 21.17 2.53
C GLN A 96 -12.04 19.76 2.75
N GLU A 97 -12.24 18.98 1.68
CA GLU A 97 -12.66 17.59 1.77
C GLU A 97 -11.61 16.72 2.48
N GLN A 98 -10.32 16.95 2.21
CA GLN A 98 -9.23 16.25 2.89
C GLN A 98 -9.16 16.55 4.39
N GLN A 99 -9.49 17.78 4.81
CA GLN A 99 -9.57 18.14 6.23
C GLN A 99 -10.73 17.43 6.91
N GLU A 100 -11.89 17.39 6.26
CA GLU A 100 -13.08 16.71 6.80
C GLU A 100 -12.86 15.19 6.89
N LEU A 101 -12.34 14.58 5.82
CA LEU A 101 -11.95 13.17 5.81
C LEU A 101 -10.95 12.85 6.93
N ARG A 102 -9.99 13.75 7.19
CA ARG A 102 -9.03 13.56 8.29
C ARG A 102 -9.73 13.53 9.65
N LYS A 103 -10.68 14.43 9.91
CA LYS A 103 -11.43 14.45 11.18
C LYS A 103 -12.17 13.13 11.39
N GLN A 104 -12.91 12.69 10.37
CA GLN A 104 -13.65 11.43 10.40
C GLN A 104 -12.71 10.22 10.64
N LYS A 105 -11.56 10.18 9.95
CA LYS A 105 -10.57 9.10 10.10
C LYS A 105 -9.88 9.12 11.48
N VAL A 106 -9.68 10.28 12.07
CA VAL A 106 -9.15 10.41 13.44
C VAL A 106 -10.15 9.86 14.44
N GLU A 107 -11.43 10.25 14.33
CA GLU A 107 -12.49 9.72 15.20
C GLU A 107 -12.66 8.21 15.05
N GLU A 108 -12.66 7.70 13.82
CA GLU A 108 -12.73 6.27 13.52
C GLU A 108 -11.55 5.51 14.15
N TYR A 109 -10.32 6.01 13.97
CA TYR A 109 -9.13 5.42 14.57
C TYR A 109 -9.24 5.33 16.09
N PHE A 110 -9.59 6.43 16.77
CA PHE A 110 -9.69 6.44 18.23
C PHE A 110 -10.84 5.58 18.75
N ARG A 111 -11.96 5.53 18.03
CA ARG A 111 -13.08 4.63 18.35
C ARG A 111 -12.65 3.16 18.32
N MET A 112 -11.88 2.74 17.32
CA MET A 112 -11.34 1.37 17.25
C MET A 112 -10.24 1.13 18.27
N LYS A 113 -9.36 2.11 18.47
CA LYS A 113 -8.28 2.03 19.46
C LYS A 113 -8.83 1.84 20.88
N LEU A 114 -9.93 2.51 21.20
CA LEU A 114 -10.58 2.40 22.51
C LEU A 114 -11.05 0.97 22.80
N GLN A 115 -11.52 0.23 21.79
CA GLN A 115 -12.03 -1.14 21.96
C GLN A 115 -10.98 -2.04 22.62
N TRP A 116 -9.78 -2.11 22.07
CA TRP A 116 -8.71 -2.94 22.63
C TRP A 116 -8.08 -2.33 23.89
N ARG A 117 -8.00 -0.99 24.00
CA ARG A 117 -7.50 -0.31 25.20
C ARG A 117 -8.40 -0.51 26.42
N SER A 118 -9.70 -0.69 26.22
CA SER A 118 -10.68 -0.92 27.29
C SER A 118 -10.84 -2.40 27.68
N MET A 119 -10.13 -3.31 27.01
CA MET A 119 -10.19 -4.73 27.30
C MET A 119 -9.62 -5.00 28.70
N SER A 120 -10.44 -5.52 29.60
CA SER A 120 -9.98 -5.94 30.93
C SER A 120 -9.20 -7.26 30.87
N MET A 121 -8.37 -7.51 31.88
CA MET A 121 -7.62 -8.77 31.99
C MET A 121 -8.51 -10.01 31.92
N ALA A 122 -9.66 -9.98 32.61
CA ALA A 122 -10.61 -11.11 32.60
C ALA A 122 -11.28 -11.33 31.25
N GLN A 123 -11.47 -10.28 30.44
CA GLN A 123 -11.94 -10.41 29.06
C GLN A 123 -10.83 -10.95 28.15
N GLU A 124 -9.62 -10.42 28.29
CA GLU A 124 -8.44 -10.84 27.54
C GLU A 124 -8.14 -12.33 27.78
N GLU A 125 -8.25 -12.83 29.02
CA GLU A 125 -8.10 -14.25 29.37
C GLU A 125 -9.10 -15.18 28.67
N ARG A 126 -10.27 -14.66 28.25
CA ARG A 126 -11.30 -15.43 27.55
C ARG A 126 -11.22 -15.29 26.03
N PHE A 127 -10.28 -14.49 25.52
CA PHE A 127 -10.14 -14.18 24.11
C PHE A 127 -8.77 -14.63 23.57
N SER A 128 -8.64 -15.93 23.27
CA SER A 128 -7.38 -16.54 22.81
C SER A 128 -6.80 -15.82 21.60
N ASP A 129 -7.60 -15.63 20.56
CA ASP A 129 -7.10 -15.11 19.28
C ASP A 129 -6.59 -13.67 19.42
N TYR A 130 -7.23 -12.87 20.28
CA TYR A 130 -6.77 -11.53 20.61
C TYR A 130 -5.42 -11.56 21.33
N ARG A 131 -5.27 -12.43 22.35
CA ARG A 131 -4.00 -12.58 23.09
C ARG A 131 -2.86 -13.05 22.21
N ASP A 132 -3.13 -14.01 21.34
CA ASP A 132 -2.11 -14.57 20.45
C ASP A 132 -1.61 -13.49 19.47
N ARG A 133 -2.53 -12.72 18.88
CA ARG A 133 -2.19 -11.57 18.02
C ARG A 133 -1.43 -10.49 18.77
N LYS A 134 -1.86 -10.13 19.98
CA LYS A 134 -1.17 -9.17 20.84
C LYS A 134 0.26 -9.62 21.17
N SER A 135 0.45 -10.89 21.54
CA SER A 135 1.79 -11.44 21.84
C SER A 135 2.71 -11.44 20.62
N LEU A 136 2.18 -11.75 19.43
CA LEU A 136 2.95 -11.65 18.18
C LEU A 136 3.38 -10.20 17.91
N ILE A 137 2.46 -9.24 18.04
CA ILE A 137 2.77 -7.81 17.88
C ILE A 137 3.83 -7.37 18.88
N GLU A 138 3.73 -7.74 20.16
CA GLU A 138 4.72 -7.37 21.19
C GLU A 138 6.12 -7.89 20.85
N LYS A 139 6.23 -9.13 20.39
CA LYS A 139 7.51 -9.71 19.94
C LYS A 139 8.05 -8.95 18.72
N ASP A 140 7.17 -8.64 17.76
CA ASP A 140 7.54 -8.09 16.47
C ASP A 140 7.92 -6.61 16.51
N VAL A 141 7.24 -5.84 17.37
CA VAL A 141 7.61 -4.46 17.69
C VAL A 141 8.98 -4.42 18.35
N ASN A 142 9.28 -5.33 19.29
CA ASN A 142 10.57 -5.34 19.97
C ASN A 142 11.74 -5.69 19.04
N ARG A 143 11.52 -6.52 18.02
CA ARG A 143 12.53 -6.86 16.97
C ARG A 143 12.53 -5.92 15.77
N THR A 144 11.69 -4.87 15.74
CA THR A 144 11.67 -3.90 14.64
C THR A 144 13.00 -3.14 14.60
N ASP A 145 13.49 -2.83 13.40
CA ASP A 145 14.85 -2.34 13.13
C ASP A 145 15.35 -1.26 14.11
N ARG A 146 16.15 -1.69 15.09
CA ARG A 146 16.73 -0.84 16.14
C ARG A 146 17.96 -0.06 15.69
N THR A 147 18.43 -0.29 14.47
CA THR A 147 19.52 0.48 13.85
C THR A 147 19.01 1.73 13.14
N HIS A 148 17.71 1.78 12.84
CA HIS A 148 17.08 2.94 12.24
C HIS A 148 16.84 4.03 13.30
N PRO A 149 17.26 5.31 13.08
CA PRO A 149 17.16 6.39 14.08
C PRO A 149 15.75 6.65 14.62
N PHE A 150 14.73 6.31 13.82
CA PHE A 150 13.34 6.44 14.24
C PHE A 150 12.94 5.46 15.35
N PHE A 151 13.55 4.28 15.42
CA PHE A 151 13.20 3.20 16.34
C PHE A 151 14.32 2.84 17.35
N GLU A 152 15.48 3.48 17.27
CA GLU A 152 16.61 3.24 18.17
C GLU A 152 16.37 3.80 19.60
N GLY A 153 17.18 3.36 20.57
CA GLY A 153 17.14 3.84 21.96
C GLY A 153 16.13 3.14 22.87
N GLU A 154 16.36 3.16 24.18
CA GLU A 154 15.48 2.56 25.18
C GLU A 154 14.16 3.35 25.31
N ASN A 155 13.06 2.65 25.61
CA ASN A 155 11.72 3.25 25.79
C ASN A 155 11.29 4.19 24.64
N ASN A 156 11.61 3.84 23.39
CA ASN A 156 11.29 4.66 22.21
C ASN A 156 9.77 4.79 22.00
N ALA A 157 9.26 6.01 22.02
CA ALA A 157 7.83 6.31 21.86
C ALA A 157 7.25 5.87 20.49
N ASN A 158 8.07 5.84 19.44
CA ASN A 158 7.65 5.40 18.10
C ASN A 158 7.38 3.89 18.03
N LEU A 159 8.01 3.08 18.89
CA LEU A 159 7.64 1.67 19.04
C LEU A 159 6.28 1.53 19.71
N GLY A 160 5.96 2.41 20.66
CA GLY A 160 4.61 2.53 21.21
C GLY A 160 3.57 2.92 20.16
N LEU A 161 3.93 3.83 19.23
CA LEU A 161 3.06 4.16 18.09
C LEU A 161 2.86 2.96 17.16
N LEU A 162 3.92 2.22 16.84
CA LEU A 162 3.84 1.03 16.01
C LEU A 162 2.92 -0.03 16.64
N TYR A 163 3.11 -0.32 17.93
CA TYR A 163 2.25 -1.19 18.71
C TYR A 163 0.79 -0.75 18.66
N ASP A 164 0.52 0.53 18.93
CA ASP A 164 -0.83 1.07 18.95
C ASP A 164 -1.53 0.98 17.58
N ILE A 165 -0.80 1.23 16.48
CA ILE A 165 -1.34 1.11 15.12
C ILE A 165 -1.69 -0.34 14.79
N LEU A 166 -0.79 -1.28 15.08
CA LEU A 166 -0.99 -2.71 14.80
C LEU A 166 -2.16 -3.26 15.62
N MET A 167 -2.25 -2.95 16.92
CA MET A 167 -3.37 -3.36 17.76
C MET A 167 -4.70 -2.76 17.30
N THR A 168 -4.69 -1.53 16.80
CA THR A 168 -5.89 -0.91 16.25
C THR A 168 -6.30 -1.56 14.92
N TYR A 169 -5.33 -1.99 14.10
CA TYR A 169 -5.62 -2.74 12.88
C TYR A 169 -6.27 -4.10 13.17
N VAL A 170 -5.87 -4.79 14.25
CA VAL A 170 -6.55 -6.02 14.71
C VAL A 170 -8.04 -5.77 14.98
N MET A 171 -8.42 -4.61 15.53
CA MET A 171 -9.85 -4.28 15.69
C MET A 171 -10.53 -3.91 14.38
N TYR A 172 -9.80 -3.31 13.43
CA TYR A 172 -10.32 -2.95 12.10
C TYR A 172 -10.64 -4.18 11.24
N ASN A 173 -9.73 -5.17 11.21
CA ASN A 173 -9.92 -6.43 10.51
C ASN A 173 -9.49 -7.58 11.43
N PHE A 174 -10.46 -8.06 12.23
CA PHE A 174 -10.18 -9.08 13.24
C PHE A 174 -9.88 -10.45 12.64
N ASP A 175 -10.48 -10.79 11.49
CA ASP A 175 -10.26 -12.08 10.83
C ASP A 175 -8.81 -12.21 10.37
N LEU A 176 -8.26 -11.16 9.76
CA LEU A 176 -6.84 -11.10 9.42
C LEU A 176 -5.97 -10.92 10.67
N GLY A 177 -6.30 -9.94 11.51
CA GLY A 177 -5.56 -9.61 12.72
C GLY A 177 -4.12 -9.16 12.42
N TYR A 178 -3.15 -9.94 12.89
CA TYR A 178 -1.73 -9.69 12.67
C TYR A 178 -1.03 -10.97 12.20
N VAL A 179 -0.15 -10.82 11.21
CA VAL A 179 0.66 -11.88 10.63
C VAL A 179 2.10 -11.37 10.50
N GLN A 180 3.06 -12.23 10.80
CA GLN A 180 4.51 -11.96 10.75
C GLN A 180 5.07 -12.03 9.32
#